data_AF-A0A7S6MHU2-F1
#
_entry.id   AF-A0A7S6MHU2-F1
#
_cell.length_a   1.000
_cell.length_b   1.000
_cell.length_c   1.000
_cell.angle_alpha   90.00
_cell.angle_beta   90.00
_cell.angle_gamma   90.00
#
_symmetry.space_group_name_H-M   'P 1'
#
loop_
_entity.id
_entity.type
_entity.pdbx_description
1 polymer ?
#
loop_
_entity_poly.entity_id
_entity_poly.type
_entity_poly.pdbx_seq_one_letter_code
_entity_poly.pdbx_strand_id
1 'polypeptide(L)'
;MKQILVVALLLISSHASALSTKWIPLVTTEKNGNPVNVEGHAVLEYRNAGKGGIDWTVTGDGPTGGRGIKELWLFDDSAAGIPGTSQATTSFSVTSNSVGFVMAGDHNDGFAQFFVDNIDVGTYDMYRGGNRILVVEGLDPIAHSLKIVQLGLHNSHSTKGDVAVFGGAAFNVLVSPVPEPEAYAMLLVGLALLGFTGRRKVNV
;
A
#
# COMPACT_ATOMS: atom_id res chain seq x y z
N MET A 1 -28.36 36.60 34.39
CA MET A 1 -26.93 36.53 34.01
C MET A 1 -26.74 35.28 33.17
N LYS A 2 -26.22 35.46 31.95
CA LYS A 2 -26.07 34.44 30.91
C LYS A 2 -24.88 33.54 31.25
N GLN A 3 -25.06 32.22 31.20
CA GLN A 3 -23.96 31.28 31.01
C GLN A 3 -24.33 30.39 29.83
N ILE A 4 -23.83 30.78 28.65
CA ILE A 4 -23.85 29.96 27.45
C ILE A 4 -22.59 29.10 27.53
N LEU A 5 -22.76 27.83 27.86
CA LEU A 5 -21.69 26.84 27.81
C LEU A 5 -21.60 26.34 26.37
N VAL A 6 -20.64 26.84 25.60
CA VAL A 6 -20.31 26.31 24.27
C VAL A 6 -19.33 25.15 24.49
N VAL A 7 -19.83 23.92 24.37
CA VAL A 7 -18.97 22.73 24.27
C VAL A 7 -18.55 22.61 22.81
N ALA A 8 -17.32 23.03 22.51
CA ALA A 8 -16.69 22.73 21.22
C ALA A 8 -16.22 21.27 21.25
N LEU A 9 -17.02 20.39 20.63
CA LEU A 9 -16.65 18.99 20.42
C LEU A 9 -15.67 18.95 19.24
N LEU A 10 -14.35 18.88 19.53
CA LEU A 10 -13.36 18.50 18.52
C LEU A 10 -13.55 17.00 18.23
N LEU A 11 -14.37 16.68 17.23
CA LEU A 11 -14.38 15.36 16.60
C LEU A 11 -13.25 15.35 15.59
N ILE A 12 -12.08 14.86 16.03
CA ILE A 12 -11.04 14.43 15.09
C ILE A 12 -11.46 13.02 14.64
N SER A 13 -12.23 12.94 13.56
CA SER A 13 -12.56 11.68 12.89
C SER A 13 -11.29 11.17 12.20
N SER A 14 -10.58 10.25 12.83
CA SER A 14 -9.61 9.43 12.10
C SER A 14 -10.39 8.49 11.19
N HIS A 15 -10.43 8.75 9.88
CA HIS A 15 -10.86 7.78 8.88
C HIS A 15 -9.86 6.63 8.91
N ALA A 16 -10.09 5.62 9.75
CA ALA A 16 -9.47 4.33 9.57
C ALA A 16 -10.23 3.62 8.44
N SER A 17 -10.05 4.04 7.19
CA SER A 17 -10.30 3.13 6.08
C SER A 17 -9.42 1.92 6.33
N ALA A 18 -10.03 0.75 6.54
CA ALA A 18 -9.27 -0.46 6.77
C ALA A 18 -8.47 -0.75 5.51
N LEU A 19 -7.15 -0.67 5.61
CA LEU A 19 -6.25 -1.04 4.53
C LEU A 19 -6.58 -2.47 4.08
N SER A 20 -6.72 -2.64 2.77
CA SER A 20 -6.96 -3.95 2.16
C SER A 20 -5.74 -4.37 1.37
N THR A 21 -5.35 -5.64 1.49
CA THR A 21 -4.22 -6.22 0.76
C THR A 21 -4.63 -7.47 0.00
N LYS A 22 -4.22 -7.59 -1.26
CA LYS A 22 -4.44 -8.79 -2.08
C LYS A 22 -3.30 -9.04 -3.05
N TRP A 23 -3.06 -10.31 -3.34
CA TRP A 23 -2.13 -10.71 -4.40
C TRP A 23 -2.88 -10.93 -5.71
N ILE A 24 -2.38 -10.34 -6.78
CA ILE A 24 -2.88 -10.56 -8.15
C ILE A 24 -1.73 -10.99 -9.09
N PRO A 25 -2.02 -11.75 -10.16
CA PRO A 25 -1.00 -12.04 -11.18
C PRO A 25 -0.53 -10.77 -11.91
N LEU A 26 0.73 -10.73 -12.32
CA LEU A 26 1.22 -9.71 -13.25
C LEU A 26 0.85 -10.12 -14.69
N VAL A 27 -0.25 -9.58 -15.23
CA VAL A 27 -0.83 -9.99 -16.53
C VAL A 27 -0.53 -9.07 -17.72
N THR A 28 -0.34 -7.77 -17.49
CA THR A 28 -0.06 -6.81 -18.57
C THR A 28 1.28 -6.14 -18.34
N THR A 29 2.15 -6.17 -19.33
CA THR A 29 3.46 -5.50 -19.28
C THR A 29 3.73 -4.74 -20.57
N GLU A 30 4.27 -3.54 -20.48
CA GLU A 30 4.94 -2.88 -21.61
C GLU A 30 6.10 -3.74 -22.14
N LYS A 31 6.68 -3.37 -23.29
CA LYS A 31 7.88 -4.03 -23.85
C LYS A 31 9.08 -4.04 -22.88
N ASN A 32 9.09 -3.19 -21.86
CA ASN A 32 10.12 -3.12 -20.82
C ASN A 32 9.80 -4.00 -19.58
N GLY A 33 8.59 -4.56 -19.45
CA GLY A 33 8.17 -5.38 -18.31
C GLY A 33 7.27 -4.69 -17.28
N ASN A 34 6.99 -3.39 -17.44
CA ASN A 34 6.26 -2.61 -16.44
C ASN A 34 4.73 -2.73 -16.62
N PRO A 35 3.93 -2.82 -15.54
CA PRO A 35 2.48 -2.83 -15.67
C PRO A 35 1.94 -1.47 -16.13
N VAL A 36 1.06 -1.50 -17.14
CA VAL A 36 0.30 -0.31 -17.59
C VAL A 36 -1.01 -0.13 -16.84
N ASN A 37 -1.55 -1.23 -16.29
CA ASN A 37 -2.73 -1.24 -15.45
C ASN A 37 -2.60 -2.29 -14.34
N VAL A 38 -3.34 -2.06 -13.26
CA VAL A 38 -3.51 -2.98 -12.14
C VAL A 38 -5.01 -3.18 -11.98
N GLU A 39 -5.51 -4.39 -12.25
CA GLU A 39 -6.94 -4.71 -12.25
C GLU A 39 -7.81 -3.77 -13.11
N GLY A 40 -7.27 -3.32 -14.26
CA GLY A 40 -7.97 -2.38 -15.14
C GLY A 40 -7.85 -0.91 -14.73
N HIS A 41 -7.22 -0.60 -13.60
CA HIS A 41 -6.89 0.76 -13.19
C HIS A 41 -5.55 1.18 -13.80
N ALA A 42 -5.52 2.32 -14.48
CA ALA A 42 -4.29 2.83 -15.09
C ALA A 42 -3.22 3.11 -14.02
N VAL A 43 -1.98 2.66 -14.29
CA VAL A 43 -0.83 3.04 -13.47
C VAL A 43 -0.50 4.49 -13.74
N LEU A 44 -0.51 5.31 -12.69
CA LEU A 44 -0.24 6.74 -12.75
C LEU A 44 1.25 7.03 -12.71
N GLU A 45 1.98 6.26 -11.90
CA GLU A 45 3.43 6.33 -11.78
C GLU A 45 3.98 4.94 -11.46
N TYR A 46 5.08 4.57 -12.13
CA TYR A 46 5.79 3.33 -11.89
C TYR A 46 7.22 3.64 -11.45
N ARG A 47 7.65 3.01 -10.36
CA ARG A 47 9.00 3.08 -9.80
C ARG A 47 9.73 1.79 -10.11
N ASN A 48 10.62 1.84 -11.08
CA ASN A 48 11.31 0.66 -11.56
C ASN A 48 12.43 0.25 -10.60
N ALA A 49 12.45 -1.02 -10.19
CA ALA A 49 13.53 -1.57 -9.38
C ALA A 49 14.70 -2.11 -10.25
N GLY A 50 14.51 -2.18 -11.57
CA GLY A 50 15.51 -2.69 -12.53
C GLY A 50 15.80 -1.75 -13.73
N LYS A 51 15.40 -2.17 -14.94
CA LYS A 51 15.89 -1.65 -16.24
C LYS A 51 15.91 -0.11 -16.41
N GLY A 52 17.07 0.46 -16.74
CA GLY A 52 17.17 1.86 -17.19
C GLY A 52 17.39 2.90 -16.09
N GLY A 53 17.54 2.45 -14.84
CA GLY A 53 17.74 3.28 -13.66
C GLY A 53 16.96 2.68 -12.50
N ILE A 54 17.55 2.69 -11.30
CA ILE A 54 16.90 2.15 -10.11
C ILE A 54 16.23 3.31 -9.38
N ASP A 55 14.89 3.30 -9.33
CA ASP A 55 14.10 4.30 -8.60
C ASP A 55 13.95 3.97 -7.10
N TRP A 56 14.68 2.94 -6.65
CA TRP A 56 14.65 2.42 -5.29
C TRP A 56 16.00 2.67 -4.61
N THR A 57 15.93 3.18 -3.38
CA THR A 57 17.10 3.26 -2.50
C THR A 57 17.20 1.98 -1.70
N VAL A 58 18.39 1.36 -1.72
CA VAL A 58 18.67 0.14 -0.95
C VAL A 58 19.53 0.50 0.24
N THR A 59 19.17 0.00 1.42
CA THR A 59 19.96 0.13 2.65
C THR A 59 20.03 -1.20 3.40
N GLY A 60 20.87 -1.24 4.44
CA GLY A 60 21.18 -2.46 5.18
C GLY A 60 22.53 -3.05 4.76
N ASP A 61 22.99 -4.04 5.52
CA ASP A 61 24.32 -4.64 5.36
C ASP A 61 24.32 -5.88 4.46
N GLY A 62 23.15 -6.35 4.02
CA GLY A 62 23.02 -7.54 3.20
C GLY A 62 23.38 -7.31 1.72
N PRO A 63 23.82 -8.35 1.00
CA PRO A 63 24.15 -8.24 -0.41
C PRO A 63 22.90 -7.96 -1.24
N THR A 64 23.10 -7.23 -2.34
CA THR A 64 22.03 -6.98 -3.33
C THR A 64 22.52 -7.22 -4.74
N GLY A 65 21.59 -7.55 -5.63
CA GLY A 65 21.88 -7.85 -7.03
C GLY A 65 20.76 -7.45 -7.97
N GLY A 66 20.80 -7.98 -9.18
CA GLY A 66 19.71 -7.83 -10.15
C GLY A 66 19.61 -6.47 -10.85
N ARG A 67 20.25 -5.42 -10.31
CA ARG A 67 20.27 -3.97 -10.65
C ARG A 67 20.29 -3.53 -12.14
N GLY A 68 20.18 -4.46 -13.11
CA GLY A 68 19.94 -4.26 -14.53
C GLY A 68 18.57 -4.77 -15.01
N ILE A 69 18.56 -5.63 -16.04
CA ILE A 69 17.49 -5.78 -17.05
C ILE A 69 16.03 -5.94 -16.58
N LYS A 70 15.70 -6.31 -15.32
CA LYS A 70 14.31 -6.40 -14.84
C LYS A 70 14.06 -6.22 -13.32
N GLU A 71 15.01 -6.48 -12.41
CA GLU A 71 14.66 -6.77 -11.00
C GLU A 71 15.73 -6.28 -10.02
N LEU A 72 15.35 -5.84 -8.82
CA LEU A 72 16.26 -5.68 -7.68
C LEU A 72 16.20 -6.93 -6.82
N TRP A 73 17.35 -7.52 -6.51
CA TRP A 73 17.45 -8.65 -5.59
C TRP A 73 17.99 -8.20 -4.24
N LEU A 74 17.28 -8.55 -3.16
CA LEU A 74 17.75 -8.49 -1.78
C LEU A 74 18.12 -9.92 -1.39
N PHE A 75 19.41 -10.22 -1.27
CA PHE A 75 19.89 -11.58 -1.04
C PHE A 75 19.94 -11.91 0.45
N ASP A 76 19.56 -13.13 0.78
CA ASP A 76 19.84 -13.75 2.06
C ASP A 76 21.30 -14.18 2.15
N ASP A 77 22.00 -13.69 3.16
CA ASP A 77 23.35 -14.09 3.53
C ASP A 77 23.41 -14.58 4.99
N SER A 78 22.34 -15.20 5.47
CA SER A 78 22.26 -15.82 6.80
C SER A 78 23.40 -16.82 7.07
N ALA A 79 23.97 -17.43 6.02
CA ALA A 79 25.16 -18.28 6.10
C ALA A 79 26.42 -17.55 6.59
N ALA A 80 26.54 -16.23 6.36
CA ALA A 80 27.59 -15.38 6.93
C ALA A 80 27.33 -14.99 8.40
N GLY A 81 26.23 -15.48 9.00
CA GLY A 81 25.84 -15.16 10.37
C GLY A 81 25.15 -13.80 10.53
N ILE A 82 24.72 -13.18 9.42
CA ILE A 82 23.96 -11.93 9.40
C ILE A 82 22.55 -12.26 8.92
N PRO A 83 21.57 -12.44 9.84
CA PRO A 83 20.18 -12.57 9.45
C PRO A 83 19.73 -11.37 8.61
N GLY A 84 19.00 -11.63 7.53
CA GLY A 84 18.63 -10.65 6.50
C GLY A 84 18.06 -9.34 7.06
N THR A 85 18.65 -8.22 6.62
CA THR A 85 18.17 -6.86 6.91
C THR A 85 18.37 -5.90 5.73
N SER A 86 18.47 -6.43 4.50
CA SER A 86 18.44 -5.57 3.32
C SER A 86 17.03 -5.05 3.13
N GLN A 87 16.91 -3.76 2.86
CA GLN A 87 15.63 -3.14 2.57
C GLN A 87 15.73 -2.28 1.31
N ALA A 88 14.61 -2.15 0.62
CA ALA A 88 14.44 -1.29 -0.52
C ALA A 88 13.30 -0.31 -0.27
N THR A 89 13.52 0.97 -0.55
CA THR A 89 12.52 2.03 -0.39
C THR A 89 12.35 2.85 -1.67
N THR A 90 11.14 3.28 -1.98
CA THR A 90 10.86 4.27 -3.02
C THR A 90 9.72 5.20 -2.59
N SER A 91 9.48 6.28 -3.33
CA SER A 91 8.38 7.20 -3.08
C SER A 91 7.78 7.71 -4.38
N PHE A 92 6.46 7.79 -4.45
CA PHE A 92 5.75 8.35 -5.59
C PHE A 92 5.65 9.88 -5.46
N SER A 93 5.45 10.54 -6.58
CA SER A 93 5.18 11.98 -6.68
C SER A 93 3.71 12.29 -6.99
N VAL A 94 2.99 11.31 -7.54
CA VAL A 94 1.55 11.42 -7.84
C VAL A 94 0.70 11.14 -6.61
N THR A 95 -0.45 11.82 -6.55
CA THR A 95 -1.52 11.48 -5.60
C THR A 95 -2.25 10.22 -6.06
N SER A 96 -2.33 9.23 -5.18
CA SER A 96 -3.04 7.96 -5.40
C SER A 96 -3.77 7.51 -4.14
N ASN A 97 -4.75 6.62 -4.25
CA ASN A 97 -5.41 5.98 -3.11
C ASN A 97 -5.12 4.46 -3.03
N SER A 98 -4.20 3.98 -3.87
CA SER A 98 -3.79 2.59 -3.95
C SER A 98 -2.37 2.48 -4.49
N VAL A 99 -1.64 1.46 -4.03
CA VAL A 99 -0.29 1.15 -4.48
C VAL A 99 -0.13 -0.35 -4.72
N GLY A 100 0.88 -0.72 -5.49
CA GLY A 100 1.22 -2.11 -5.76
C GLY A 100 2.72 -2.35 -5.61
N PHE A 101 3.09 -3.42 -4.91
CA PHE A 101 4.45 -3.96 -4.96
C PHE A 101 4.52 -5.02 -6.06
N VAL A 102 5.29 -4.77 -7.11
CA VAL A 102 5.46 -5.72 -8.21
C VAL A 102 6.66 -6.60 -7.88
N MET A 103 6.40 -7.90 -7.71
CA MET A 103 7.34 -8.86 -7.13
C MET A 103 7.49 -10.08 -8.01
N ALA A 104 8.62 -10.78 -7.85
CA ALA A 104 8.79 -12.14 -8.31
C ALA A 104 8.99 -13.08 -7.11
N GLY A 105 8.83 -14.38 -7.38
CA GLY A 105 9.03 -15.42 -6.40
C GLY A 105 9.36 -16.74 -7.06
N ASP A 106 10.51 -17.33 -6.74
CA ASP A 106 10.98 -18.60 -7.24
C ASP A 106 11.46 -19.53 -6.09
N HIS A 107 12.28 -20.53 -6.41
CA HIS A 107 12.74 -21.55 -5.48
C HIS A 107 13.69 -21.08 -4.36
N ASN A 108 14.32 -19.90 -4.47
CA ASN A 108 15.26 -19.39 -3.46
C ASN A 108 14.73 -18.17 -2.68
N ASP A 109 13.47 -17.77 -2.92
CA ASP A 109 12.88 -16.64 -2.22
C ASP A 109 12.28 -17.04 -0.86
N GLY A 110 12.23 -16.09 0.07
CA GLY A 110 11.70 -16.28 1.42
C GLY A 110 10.73 -15.20 1.88
N PHE A 111 10.74 -14.90 3.18
CA PHE A 111 9.81 -13.95 3.77
C PHE A 111 10.26 -12.51 3.56
N ALA A 112 9.34 -11.70 3.07
CA ALA A 112 9.48 -10.25 2.96
C ALA A 112 8.37 -9.55 3.77
N GLN A 113 8.73 -8.46 4.45
CA GLN A 113 7.80 -7.56 5.10
C GLN A 113 7.61 -6.29 4.27
N PHE A 114 6.37 -5.84 4.14
CA PHE A 114 5.99 -4.74 3.25
C PHE A 114 5.41 -3.60 4.06
N PHE A 115 5.72 -2.36 3.66
CA PHE A 115 5.19 -1.17 4.31
C PHE A 115 4.78 -0.12 3.28
N VAL A 116 3.66 0.55 3.57
CA VAL A 116 3.22 1.77 2.88
C VAL A 116 3.21 2.90 3.90
N ASP A 117 3.94 3.98 3.64
CA ASP A 117 4.04 5.13 4.56
C ASP A 117 4.42 4.74 6.00
N ASN A 118 5.38 3.82 6.10
CA ASN A 118 5.84 3.19 7.34
C ASN A 118 4.79 2.37 8.12
N ILE A 119 3.59 2.18 7.58
CA ILE A 119 2.58 1.25 8.11
C ILE A 119 2.87 -0.15 7.56
N ASP A 120 3.00 -1.13 8.45
CA ASP A 120 3.17 -2.54 8.07
C ASP A 120 1.88 -3.06 7.40
N VAL A 121 2.00 -3.56 6.18
CA VAL A 121 0.89 -4.14 5.40
C VAL A 121 0.98 -5.67 5.29
N GLY A 122 1.97 -6.26 5.97
CA GLY A 122 2.08 -7.70 6.18
C GLY A 122 3.46 -8.27 5.84
N THR A 123 3.67 -9.49 6.33
CA THR A 123 4.81 -10.36 5.99
C THR A 123 4.32 -11.54 5.19
N TYR A 124 4.96 -11.81 4.05
CA TYR A 124 4.50 -12.83 3.11
C TYR A 124 5.67 -13.71 2.64
N ASP A 125 5.37 -14.98 2.43
CA ASP A 125 6.30 -15.96 1.86
C ASP A 125 6.34 -15.81 0.32
N MET A 126 7.52 -15.48 -0.20
CA MET A 126 7.75 -15.26 -1.63
C MET A 126 8.10 -16.55 -2.39
N TYR A 127 8.32 -17.67 -1.68
CA TYR A 127 8.67 -18.93 -2.31
C TYR A 127 7.68 -19.35 -3.41
N ARG A 128 8.20 -19.48 -4.63
CA ARG A 128 7.46 -19.85 -5.84
C ARG A 128 6.18 -19.03 -6.07
N GLY A 129 6.19 -17.76 -5.63
CA GLY A 129 5.08 -16.84 -5.83
C GLY A 129 4.83 -16.45 -7.30
N GLY A 130 5.81 -16.67 -8.18
CA GLY A 130 5.79 -16.19 -9.56
C GLY A 130 5.76 -14.67 -9.65
N ASN A 131 5.47 -14.14 -10.84
CA ASN A 131 5.34 -12.70 -11.05
C ASN A 131 3.95 -12.23 -10.62
N ARG A 132 3.89 -11.39 -9.60
CA ARG A 132 2.63 -10.95 -8.97
C ARG A 132 2.74 -9.55 -8.42
N ILE A 133 1.59 -8.98 -8.07
CA ILE A 133 1.48 -7.66 -7.45
C ILE A 133 0.79 -7.81 -6.11
N LEU A 134 1.41 -7.32 -5.03
CA LEU A 134 0.71 -7.08 -3.77
C LEU A 134 0.04 -5.71 -3.87
N VAL A 135 -1.27 -5.73 -4.07
CA VAL A 135 -2.10 -4.53 -4.11
C VAL A 135 -2.45 -4.12 -2.69
N VAL A 136 -2.29 -2.82 -2.40
CA VAL A 136 -2.74 -2.16 -1.17
C VAL A 136 -3.74 -1.07 -1.54
N GLU A 137 -4.96 -1.18 -1.03
CA GLU A 137 -6.09 -0.27 -1.29
C GLU A 137 -6.59 0.37 0.00
N GLY A 138 -7.40 1.42 -0.13
CA GLY A 138 -7.99 2.13 1.01
C GLY A 138 -7.05 3.15 1.65
N LEU A 139 -6.06 3.61 0.90
CA LEU A 139 -5.12 4.65 1.33
C LEU A 139 -5.74 6.04 1.17
N ASP A 140 -5.30 6.98 2.02
CA ASP A 140 -5.61 8.40 1.83
C ASP A 140 -5.08 8.90 0.48
N PRO A 141 -5.79 9.79 -0.24
CA PRO A 141 -5.37 10.27 -1.54
C PRO A 141 -4.21 11.26 -1.41
N ILE A 142 -3.00 10.74 -1.19
CA ILE A 142 -1.74 11.47 -1.08
C ILE A 142 -0.66 10.80 -1.93
N ALA A 143 0.56 11.36 -1.91
CA ALA A 143 1.72 10.67 -2.44
C ALA A 143 2.23 9.67 -1.40
N HIS A 144 2.49 8.43 -1.81
CA HIS A 144 2.89 7.35 -0.91
C HIS A 144 4.36 6.96 -1.06
N SER A 145 4.87 6.31 -0.03
CA SER A 145 6.17 5.67 0.03
C SER A 145 6.02 4.16 0.22
N LEU A 146 6.92 3.40 -0.40
CA LEU A 146 6.97 1.94 -0.27
C LEU A 146 8.28 1.54 0.40
N LYS A 147 8.22 0.53 1.26
CA LYS A 147 9.40 -0.16 1.81
C LYS A 147 9.18 -1.67 1.79
N ILE A 148 10.22 -2.38 1.40
CA ILE A 148 10.30 -3.84 1.47
C ILE A 148 11.50 -4.19 2.34
N VAL A 149 11.32 -5.09 3.30
CA VAL A 149 12.38 -5.61 4.16
C VAL A 149 12.49 -7.11 3.91
N GLN A 150 13.68 -7.55 3.50
CA GLN A 150 14.02 -8.96 3.42
C GLN A 150 14.44 -9.44 4.81
N LEU A 151 13.85 -10.55 5.28
CA LEU A 151 13.97 -10.99 6.68
C LEU A 151 15.04 -12.06 6.92
N GLY A 152 15.65 -12.63 5.87
CA GLY A 152 16.55 -13.79 5.99
C GLY A 152 15.87 -15.09 6.40
N LEU A 153 14.54 -15.08 6.54
CA LEU A 153 13.73 -16.25 6.90
C LEU A 153 13.14 -16.86 5.64
N HIS A 154 13.03 -18.18 5.61
CA HIS A 154 12.34 -18.89 4.54
C HIS A 154 11.69 -20.18 5.04
N ASN A 155 10.73 -20.69 4.28
CA ASN A 155 10.10 -21.97 4.60
C ASN A 155 11.06 -23.15 4.28
N SER A 156 10.72 -24.35 4.74
CA SER A 156 11.55 -25.56 4.59
C SER A 156 11.76 -26.06 3.15
N HIS A 157 11.01 -25.53 2.18
CA HIS A 157 11.11 -25.89 0.76
C HIS A 157 11.93 -24.90 -0.07
N SER A 158 12.20 -23.71 0.48
CA SER A 158 13.07 -22.73 -0.17
C SER A 158 14.54 -23.02 0.13
N THR A 159 15.40 -22.72 -0.84
CA THR A 159 16.85 -22.89 -0.69
C THR A 159 17.51 -21.71 0.03
N LYS A 160 16.86 -20.54 0.08
CA LYS A 160 17.33 -19.29 0.72
C LYS A 160 16.15 -18.39 1.11
N GLY A 161 16.45 -17.26 1.76
CA GLY A 161 15.49 -16.18 2.04
C GLY A 161 15.57 -14.97 1.10
N ASP A 162 15.87 -15.16 -0.19
CA ASP A 162 16.01 -14.04 -1.14
C ASP A 162 14.67 -13.30 -1.36
N VAL A 163 14.73 -12.08 -1.87
CA VAL A 163 13.54 -11.31 -2.27
C VAL A 163 13.80 -10.57 -3.58
N ALA A 164 12.98 -10.85 -4.61
CA ALA A 164 13.02 -10.19 -5.91
C ALA A 164 11.91 -9.13 -6.08
N VAL A 165 12.32 -7.90 -6.38
CA VAL A 165 11.44 -6.73 -6.59
C VAL A 165 11.53 -6.28 -8.04
N PHE A 166 10.41 -6.12 -8.74
CA PHE A 166 10.39 -5.53 -10.10
C PHE A 166 10.12 -4.02 -10.04
N GLY A 167 9.33 -3.57 -9.08
CA GLY A 167 9.04 -2.17 -8.90
C GLY A 167 7.82 -1.90 -8.02
N GLY A 168 7.38 -0.64 -8.06
CA GLY A 168 6.19 -0.17 -7.37
C GLY A 168 5.28 0.58 -8.31
N ALA A 169 3.97 0.43 -8.17
CA ALA A 169 2.98 1.13 -8.98
C ALA A 169 2.06 1.96 -8.09
N ALA A 170 1.80 3.21 -8.47
CA ALA A 170 0.73 4.04 -7.89
C ALA A 170 -0.45 4.10 -8.86
N PHE A 171 -1.66 3.91 -8.36
CA PHE A 171 -2.88 3.91 -9.17
C PHE A 171 -4.11 4.28 -8.32
N ASN A 172 -5.25 4.49 -8.97
CA ASN A 172 -6.49 4.83 -8.28
C ASN A 172 -7.58 3.78 -8.50
N VAL A 173 -8.13 3.28 -7.41
CA VAL A 173 -9.41 2.54 -7.42
C VAL A 173 -10.58 3.50 -7.20
N LEU A 174 -11.72 3.18 -7.81
CA LEU A 174 -12.94 3.94 -7.58
C LEU A 174 -13.46 3.64 -6.19
N VAL A 175 -13.22 4.53 -5.24
CA VAL A 175 -13.87 4.53 -3.94
C VAL A 175 -15.19 5.28 -4.07
N SER A 176 -16.29 4.63 -3.68
CA SER A 176 -17.52 5.36 -3.41
C SER A 176 -17.25 6.24 -2.18
N PRO A 177 -17.51 7.56 -2.23
CA PRO A 177 -17.41 8.39 -1.04
C PRO A 177 -18.44 7.88 -0.03
N VAL A 178 -17.99 7.18 1.00
CA VAL A 178 -18.80 6.95 2.18
C VAL A 178 -18.86 8.29 2.91
N PRO A 179 -20.06 8.87 3.12
CA PRO A 179 -20.17 10.13 3.84
C PRO A 179 -19.50 10.03 5.20
N GLU A 180 -18.78 11.07 5.61
CA GLU A 180 -18.12 11.05 6.91
C GLU A 180 -19.14 10.99 8.06
N PRO A 181 -18.75 10.49 9.25
CA PRO A 181 -19.63 10.49 10.43
C PRO A 181 -20.27 11.85 10.69
N GLU A 182 -19.56 12.95 10.41
CA GLU A 182 -20.04 14.33 10.48
C GLU A 182 -21.12 14.60 9.43
N ALA A 183 -20.98 14.08 8.21
CA ALA A 183 -21.99 14.20 7.17
C ALA A 183 -23.27 13.44 7.57
N TYR A 184 -23.13 12.26 8.19
CA TYR A 184 -24.26 11.54 8.77
C TYR A 184 -24.88 12.30 9.95
N ALA A 185 -24.07 12.86 10.84
CA ALA A 185 -24.55 13.66 11.97
C ALA A 185 -25.30 14.92 11.47
N MET A 186 -24.77 15.63 10.48
CA MET A 186 -25.40 16.79 9.87
C MET A 186 -26.69 16.43 9.15
N LEU A 187 -26.74 15.28 8.47
CA LEU A 187 -27.96 14.73 7.89
C LEU A 187 -29.01 14.46 8.98
N LEU A 188 -28.63 13.78 10.06
CA LEU A 188 -29.52 13.49 11.19
C LEU A 188 -30.03 14.75 11.87
N VAL A 189 -29.16 15.74 12.09
CA VAL A 189 -29.53 17.06 12.62
C VAL A 189 -30.51 17.77 11.68
N GLY A 190 -30.23 17.77 10.37
CA GLY A 190 -31.14 18.32 9.36
C GLY A 190 -32.51 17.66 9.38
N LEU A 191 -32.56 16.33 9.44
CA LEU A 191 -33.80 15.55 9.54
C LEU A 191 -34.56 15.84 10.85
N ALA A 192 -33.86 15.99 11.98
CA ALA A 192 -34.46 16.34 13.25
C ALA A 192 -35.10 17.74 13.22
N LEU A 193 -34.43 18.72 12.62
CA LEU A 193 -34.94 20.09 12.45
C LEU A 193 -36.17 20.13 11.54
N LEU A 194 -36.16 19.38 10.43
CA LEU A 194 -37.31 19.25 9.53
C LEU A 194 -38.50 18.58 10.23
N GLY A 195 -38.26 17.52 10.99
CA GLY A 195 -39.30 16.84 11.79
C GLY A 195 -39.91 17.75 12.87
N PHE A 196 -39.08 18.56 13.54
CA PHE A 196 -39.54 19.51 14.55
C PHE A 196 -40.38 20.65 13.98
N THR A 197 -39.98 21.19 12.82
CA THR A 197 -40.71 22.28 12.14
C THR A 197 -42.02 21.80 11.51
N GLY A 198 -42.08 20.57 10.99
CA GLY A 198 -43.30 19.97 10.46
C GLY A 198 -44.41 19.74 11.48
N ARG A 199 -44.07 19.57 12.77
CA ARG A 199 -45.05 19.37 13.86
C ARG A 199 -45.76 20.65 14.33
N ARG A 200 -45.34 21.84 13.88
CA ARG A 200 -45.91 23.13 14.33
C ARG A 200 -47.20 23.58 13.65
N LYS A 201 -47.82 22.76 12.79
CA LYS A 201 -49.12 23.07 12.17
C LYS A 201 -50.14 21.93 12.31
N VAL A 202 -50.65 21.72 13.52
CA VAL A 202 -52.07 21.33 13.74
C VAL A 202 -52.49 21.92 15.07
N ASN A 203 -53.04 23.13 15.05
CA ASN A 203 -54.00 23.61 16.03
C ASN A 203 -54.97 24.47 15.22
N VAL A 204 -56.05 23.82 14.75
CA VAL A 204 -57.28 24.46 14.27
C VAL A 204 -58.10 24.83 15.48
#